data_AF-A0A4R0QNI0-F1
#
_entry.id   AF-A0A4R0QNI0-F1
#
_cell.length_a   1.000
_cell.length_b   1.000
_cell.length_c   1.000
_cell.angle_alpha   90.00
_cell.angle_beta   90.00
_cell.angle_gamma   90.00
#
_symmetry.space_group_name_H-M   'P 1'
#
loop_
_entity.id
_entity.type
_entity.pdbx_description
1 polymer ?
#
loop_
_entity_poly.entity_id
_entity_poly.type
_entity_poly.pdbx_seq_one_letter_code
_entity_poly.pdbx_strand_id
1 'polypeptide(L)'
;MAFLDVIVLGTPITKGSYAPYTRNGKAINVDARESVWEAQIREEAVLALQASGLEPFDEPVSIVGQIRVPKPATGLHSLPAYQTAKDKGGGDLDKLLRAIGDALQVSKSRYAAKNKPGVITNDSRIVHWNIMKAYEDSNYPAGIYLTIISASVSMVSTYQWTPFTRIGRKRLEQIQRLHDRINNSRNF
;
A
#
# COMPACT_ATOMS: atom_id res chain seq x y z
N MET A 1 4.72 18.02 -11.69
CA MET A 1 4.25 16.83 -10.96
C MET A 1 5.47 15.94 -10.81
N ALA A 2 5.86 15.61 -9.57
CA ALA A 2 7.03 14.77 -9.34
C ALA A 2 6.61 13.29 -9.35
N PHE A 3 7.53 12.43 -9.81
CA PHE A 3 7.35 10.99 -9.93
C PHE A 3 8.58 10.31 -9.37
N LEU A 4 8.40 9.19 -8.66
CA LEU A 4 9.50 8.37 -8.18
C LEU A 4 9.18 6.90 -8.40
N ASP A 5 9.99 6.24 -9.23
CA ASP A 5 9.93 4.79 -9.41
C ASP A 5 10.71 4.09 -8.32
N VAL A 6 10.09 3.07 -7.72
CA VAL A 6 10.66 2.25 -6.65
C VAL A 6 10.51 0.79 -7.06
N ILE A 7 11.64 0.12 -7.28
CA ILE A 7 11.71 -1.29 -7.64
C ILE A 7 12.51 -2.01 -6.56
N VAL A 8 11.90 -3.02 -5.96
CA VAL A 8 12.53 -3.78 -4.86
C VAL A 8 12.29 -5.26 -5.12
N LEU A 9 13.37 -5.98 -5.38
CA LEU A 9 13.31 -7.42 -5.61
C LEU A 9 13.30 -8.17 -4.29
N GLY A 10 12.63 -9.32 -4.26
CA GLY A 10 12.54 -10.17 -3.09
C GLY A 10 11.10 -10.52 -2.75
N THR A 11 10.96 -11.47 -1.85
CA THR A 11 9.67 -12.05 -1.50
C THR A 11 8.83 -11.08 -0.67
N PRO A 12 7.66 -10.58 -1.14
CA PRO A 12 6.87 -9.64 -0.38
C PRO A 12 6.30 -10.26 0.90
N ILE A 13 6.46 -9.57 2.03
CA ILE A 13 6.01 -10.01 3.37
C ILE A 13 4.90 -9.10 3.89
N THR A 14 3.80 -9.69 4.35
CA THR A 14 2.69 -8.94 4.97
C THR A 14 3.03 -8.42 6.36
N LYS A 15 2.49 -7.24 6.70
CA LYS A 15 2.44 -6.73 8.07
C LYS A 15 1.15 -7.10 8.81
N GLY A 16 1.28 -7.48 10.09
CA GLY A 16 0.14 -7.58 11.01
C GLY A 16 -0.58 -8.94 11.10
N SER A 17 -0.13 -10.00 10.43
CA SER A 17 -0.70 -11.36 10.64
C SER A 17 0.03 -12.10 11.76
N TYR A 18 -0.33 -11.91 13.04
CA TYR A 18 0.35 -12.59 14.15
C TYR A 18 -0.57 -13.56 14.87
N ALA A 19 -0.14 -14.81 15.00
CA ALA A 19 -0.58 -15.64 16.12
C ALA A 19 0.24 -15.17 17.33
N PRO A 20 -0.39 -14.59 18.36
CA PRO A 20 0.35 -14.11 19.52
C PRO A 20 1.03 -15.29 20.21
N TYR A 21 2.34 -15.17 20.48
CA TYR A 21 3.03 -16.08 21.39
C TYR A 21 3.62 -15.29 22.55
N THR A 22 3.60 -15.91 23.73
CA THR A 22 4.00 -15.24 24.98
C THR A 22 5.45 -15.56 25.30
N ARG A 23 6.27 -14.54 25.53
CA ARG A 23 7.61 -14.69 26.10
C ARG A 23 7.71 -13.80 27.33
N ASN A 24 8.07 -14.38 28.48
CA ASN A 24 8.16 -13.68 29.77
C ASN A 24 6.88 -12.87 30.11
N GLY A 25 5.70 -13.45 29.88
CA GLY A 25 4.42 -12.80 30.17
C GLY A 25 4.02 -11.67 29.22
N LYS A 26 4.80 -11.39 28.17
CA LYS A 26 4.47 -10.39 27.14
C LYS A 26 4.12 -11.08 25.83
N ALA A 27 3.02 -10.67 25.22
CA ALA A 27 2.70 -11.06 23.85
C ALA A 27 3.74 -10.45 22.91
N ILE A 28 4.44 -11.29 22.16
CA ILE A 28 5.37 -10.87 21.11
C ILE A 28 4.66 -11.05 19.76
N ASN A 29 4.54 -9.96 19.03
CA ASN A 29 3.91 -9.88 17.71
C ASN A 29 4.88 -9.27 16.70
N VAL A 30 6.07 -9.85 16.56
CA VAL A 30 7.10 -9.34 15.63
C VAL A 30 7.68 -10.49 14.82
N ASP A 31 7.59 -10.38 13.50
CA ASP A 31 8.23 -11.29 12.55
C ASP A 31 9.47 -10.56 12.01
N ALA A 32 10.66 -11.09 12.29
CA ALA A 32 11.90 -10.45 11.87
C ALA A 32 11.96 -10.23 10.34
N ARG A 33 11.30 -11.09 9.56
CA ARG A 33 11.24 -10.98 8.09
C ARG A 33 10.46 -9.75 7.63
N GLU A 34 9.45 -9.32 8.38
CA GLU A 34 8.72 -8.08 8.12
C GLU A 34 9.67 -6.89 8.22
N SER A 35 10.47 -6.84 9.28
CA SER A 35 11.44 -5.76 9.48
C SER A 35 12.55 -5.74 8.43
N VAL A 36 13.02 -6.91 8.00
CA VAL A 36 14.00 -7.03 6.90
C VAL A 36 13.41 -6.54 5.58
N TRP A 37 12.19 -6.98 5.25
CA TRP A 37 11.49 -6.57 4.03
C TRP A 37 11.22 -5.05 4.00
N GLU A 38 10.73 -4.49 5.10
CA GLU A 38 10.53 -3.04 5.21
C GLU A 38 11.83 -2.24 5.16
N ALA A 39 12.93 -2.80 5.68
CA ALA A 39 14.25 -2.16 5.60
C ALA A 39 14.74 -2.11 4.15
N GLN A 40 14.61 -3.22 3.42
CA GLN A 40 15.01 -3.31 2.01
C GLN A 40 14.20 -2.36 1.13
N ILE A 41 12.86 -2.30 1.31
CA ILE A 41 12.04 -1.35 0.56
C ILE A 41 12.49 0.09 0.80
N ARG A 42 12.75 0.44 2.07
CA ARG A 42 13.17 1.78 2.45
C ARG A 42 14.51 2.15 1.83
N GLU A 43 15.47 1.25 1.88
CA GLU A 43 16.82 1.46 1.34
C GLU A 43 16.74 1.78 -0.15
N GLU A 44 16.11 0.92 -0.94
CA GLU A 44 15.96 1.11 -2.39
C GLU A 44 15.15 2.38 -2.74
N ALA A 45 14.08 2.66 -1.99
CA ALA A 45 13.29 3.87 -2.21
C ALA A 45 14.10 5.14 -1.94
N VAL A 46 14.88 5.17 -0.86
CA VAL A 46 15.74 6.31 -0.51
C VAL A 46 16.86 6.49 -1.53
N LEU A 47 17.45 5.39 -2.03
CA LEU A 47 18.42 5.44 -3.12
C LEU A 47 17.81 6.02 -4.40
N ALA A 48 16.60 5.59 -4.77
CA ALA A 48 15.88 6.15 -5.91
C ALA A 48 15.61 7.66 -5.74
N LEU A 49 15.17 8.08 -4.54
CA LEU A 49 14.93 9.49 -4.23
C LEU A 49 16.20 10.32 -4.37
N GLN A 50 17.30 9.86 -3.77
CA GLN A 50 18.61 10.53 -3.87
C GLN A 50 19.08 10.65 -5.32
N ALA A 51 18.96 9.57 -6.10
CA ALA A 51 19.34 9.57 -7.51
C ALA A 51 18.50 10.55 -8.36
N SER A 52 17.23 10.76 -7.98
CA SER A 52 16.34 11.70 -8.65
C SER A 52 16.58 13.18 -8.29
N GLY A 53 17.30 13.45 -7.20
CA GLY A 53 17.47 14.81 -6.66
C GLY A 53 16.18 15.43 -6.08
N LEU A 54 15.16 14.61 -5.82
CA LEU A 54 13.92 15.03 -5.19
C LEU A 54 14.05 15.05 -3.67
N GLU A 55 13.22 15.88 -3.04
CA GLU A 55 12.99 15.83 -1.59
C GLU A 55 11.86 14.84 -1.27
N PRO A 56 11.80 14.29 -0.03
CA PRO A 56 10.68 13.46 0.38
C PRO A 56 9.33 14.16 0.16
N PHE A 57 8.34 13.44 -0.36
CA PHE A 57 7.01 13.97 -0.63
C PHE A 57 6.30 14.37 0.68
N ASP A 58 6.01 15.65 0.86
CA ASP A 58 5.16 16.19 1.94
C ASP A 58 3.83 16.76 1.41
N GLU A 59 3.25 16.07 0.43
CA GLU A 59 2.01 16.44 -0.24
C GLU A 59 1.17 15.20 -0.50
N PRO A 60 -0.12 15.32 -0.86
CA PRO A 60 -0.92 14.16 -1.26
C PRO A 60 -0.23 13.38 -2.39
N VAL A 61 -0.15 12.05 -2.26
CA VAL A 61 0.42 11.16 -3.27
C VAL A 61 -0.54 10.05 -3.65
N SER A 62 -0.42 9.62 -4.91
CA SER A 62 -1.00 8.39 -5.43
C SER A 62 0.13 7.39 -5.66
N ILE A 63 -0.06 6.15 -5.24
CA ILE A 63 0.88 5.07 -5.55
C ILE A 63 0.22 4.11 -6.52
N VAL A 64 0.90 3.87 -7.64
CA VAL A 64 0.45 2.96 -8.69
C VAL A 64 1.48 1.84 -8.87
N GLY A 65 1.05 0.66 -9.29
CA GLY A 65 1.97 -0.41 -9.66
C GLY A 65 1.48 -1.81 -9.33
N GLN A 66 2.43 -2.69 -9.02
CA GLN A 66 2.15 -4.10 -8.79
C GLN A 66 3.08 -4.71 -7.74
N ILE A 67 2.54 -5.71 -7.04
CA ILE A 67 3.28 -6.59 -6.14
C ILE A 67 3.37 -7.95 -6.81
N ARG A 68 4.60 -8.41 -7.07
CA ARG A 68 4.88 -9.71 -7.68
C ARG A 68 5.17 -10.71 -6.57
N VAL A 69 4.36 -11.76 -6.48
CA VAL A 69 4.50 -12.79 -5.45
C VAL A 69 4.90 -14.13 -6.07
N PRO A 70 5.59 -15.00 -5.31
CA PRO A 70 5.95 -16.32 -5.80
C PRO A 70 4.74 -17.12 -6.27
N LYS A 71 4.92 -17.88 -7.35
CA LYS A 71 3.88 -18.78 -7.86
C LYS A 71 3.87 -20.07 -7.03
N PRO A 72 2.72 -20.49 -6.48
CA PRO A 72 2.64 -21.72 -5.71
C PRO A 72 2.83 -22.92 -6.66
N ALA A 73 3.45 -23.97 -6.15
CA ALA A 73 3.63 -25.21 -6.90
C ALA A 73 2.29 -25.84 -7.34
N THR A 74 1.23 -25.65 -6.54
CA THR A 74 -0.14 -26.06 -6.85
C THR A 74 -1.04 -24.83 -6.87
N GLY A 75 -1.48 -24.41 -8.06
CA GLY A 75 -2.29 -23.20 -8.25
C GLY A 75 -3.77 -23.52 -8.40
N LEU A 76 -4.60 -22.99 -7.50
CA LEU A 76 -6.07 -23.03 -7.61
C LEU A 76 -6.62 -21.91 -8.50
N HIS A 77 -5.90 -20.78 -8.60
CA HIS A 77 -6.33 -19.58 -9.31
C HIS A 77 -5.22 -19.04 -10.21
N SER A 78 -5.63 -18.49 -11.37
CA SER A 78 -4.74 -17.82 -12.32
C SER A 78 -4.15 -16.51 -11.79
N LEU A 79 -4.78 -15.91 -10.78
CA LEU A 79 -4.32 -14.73 -10.06
C LEU A 79 -3.91 -15.10 -8.62
N PRO A 80 -3.02 -14.32 -7.97
CA PRO A 80 -2.52 -14.57 -6.60
C PRO A 80 -3.59 -14.27 -5.52
N ALA A 81 -4.65 -15.07 -5.53
CA ALA A 81 -5.83 -14.96 -4.68
C ALA A 81 -5.86 -16.05 -3.59
N TYR A 82 -4.70 -16.38 -3.01
CA TYR A 82 -4.60 -17.38 -1.96
C TYR A 82 -3.80 -16.83 -0.79
N GLN A 83 -4.19 -17.24 0.42
CA GLN A 83 -3.43 -16.96 1.62
C GLN A 83 -2.23 -17.91 1.64
N THR A 84 -1.04 -17.36 1.40
CA THR A 84 0.20 -18.09 1.65
C THR A 84 0.50 -18.10 3.14
N ALA A 85 1.13 -19.18 3.61
CA ALA A 85 1.86 -19.11 4.85
C ALA A 85 2.91 -17.99 4.73
N LYS A 86 3.08 -17.16 5.77
CA LYS A 86 3.93 -15.95 5.73
C LYS A 86 5.34 -16.21 5.20
N ASP A 87 5.87 -17.40 5.46
CA ASP A 87 7.19 -17.87 5.06
C ASP A 87 7.34 -18.12 3.56
N LYS A 88 6.23 -18.30 2.83
CA LYS A 88 6.24 -18.57 1.39
C LYS A 88 6.06 -17.31 0.53
N GLY A 89 5.93 -16.14 1.15
CA GLY A 89 5.72 -14.88 0.45
C GLY A 89 4.29 -14.67 -0.03
N GLY A 90 3.84 -13.42 -0.04
CA GLY A 90 2.48 -13.05 -0.37
C GLY A 90 1.58 -12.91 0.85
N GLY A 91 0.26 -12.92 0.63
CA GLY A 91 -0.78 -12.68 1.63
C GLY A 91 -1.79 -11.63 1.19
N ASP A 92 -2.54 -11.10 2.15
CA ASP A 92 -3.61 -10.14 1.88
C ASP A 92 -3.04 -8.83 1.34
N LEU A 93 -3.64 -8.30 0.27
CA LEU A 93 -3.14 -7.11 -0.40
C LEU A 93 -3.08 -5.92 0.57
N ASP A 94 -4.11 -5.70 1.38
CA ASP A 94 -4.16 -4.62 2.37
C ASP A 94 -2.99 -4.66 3.37
N LYS A 95 -2.53 -5.87 3.74
CA LYS A 95 -1.40 -6.05 4.65
C LYS A 95 -0.04 -5.87 3.98
N LEU A 96 0.06 -6.17 2.70
CA LEU A 96 1.22 -5.84 1.89
C LEU A 96 1.32 -4.32 1.69
N LEU A 97 0.20 -3.66 1.37
CA LEU A 97 0.13 -2.20 1.26
C LEU A 97 0.51 -1.51 2.58
N ARG A 98 0.11 -2.08 3.72
CA ARG A 98 0.53 -1.58 5.04
C ARG A 98 2.04 -1.66 5.25
N ALA A 99 2.67 -2.79 4.92
CA ALA A 99 4.13 -2.93 5.00
C ALA A 99 4.85 -1.93 4.08
N ILE A 100 4.33 -1.72 2.86
CA ILE A 100 4.88 -0.74 1.90
C ILE A 100 4.73 0.69 2.44
N GLY A 101 3.55 1.08 2.92
CA GLY A 101 3.33 2.41 3.50
C GLY A 101 4.28 2.70 4.66
N ASP A 102 4.45 1.75 5.57
CA ASP A 102 5.38 1.85 6.70
C ASP A 102 6.85 1.92 6.28
N ALA A 103 7.21 1.23 5.20
CA ALA A 103 8.56 1.27 4.65
C ALA A 103 8.89 2.61 3.99
N LEU A 104 7.93 3.19 3.25
CA LEU A 104 8.13 4.43 2.49
C LEU A 104 8.10 5.70 3.35
N GLN A 105 7.46 5.66 4.53
CA GLN A 105 7.36 6.84 5.37
C GLN A 105 8.63 7.15 6.18
N VAL A 106 8.88 8.45 6.43
CA VAL A 106 9.86 8.90 7.40
C VAL A 106 9.41 8.48 8.80
N SER A 107 10.22 7.66 9.46
CA SER A 107 9.93 7.22 10.83
C SER A 107 10.70 8.10 11.81
N LYS A 108 9.98 8.86 12.63
CA LYS A 108 10.56 9.63 13.75
C LYS A 108 10.33 8.91 15.07
N SER A 109 11.37 8.82 15.87
CA SER A 109 11.35 8.26 17.21
C SER A 109 11.89 9.26 18.22
N ARG A 110 11.43 9.16 19.48
CA ARG A 110 12.05 9.90 20.60
C ARG A 110 13.54 9.57 20.77
N TYR A 111 13.97 8.42 20.25
CA TYR A 111 15.37 8.02 20.21
C TYR A 111 15.93 8.29 18.82
N ALA A 112 16.81 9.29 18.68
CA ALA A 112 17.33 9.72 17.39
C ALA A 112 17.95 8.57 16.56
N ALA A 113 18.64 7.63 17.22
CA ALA A 113 19.21 6.43 16.59
C ALA A 113 18.16 5.47 15.97
N LYS A 114 16.87 5.67 16.27
CA LYS A 114 15.75 4.89 15.71
C LYS A 114 15.00 5.65 14.62
N ASN A 115 15.42 6.87 14.29
CA ASN A 115 14.88 7.58 13.13
C ASN A 115 15.26 6.83 11.86
N LYS A 116 14.30 6.69 10.95
CA LYS A 116 14.54 6.08 9.64
C LYS A 116 14.18 7.08 8.54
N PRO A 117 15.02 7.22 7.51
CA PRO A 117 14.66 8.01 6.34
C PRO A 117 13.46 7.39 5.63
N GLY A 118 12.83 8.15 4.75
CA GLY A 118 11.71 7.71 3.94
C GLY A 118 11.53 8.68 2.77
N VAL A 119 10.76 8.23 1.78
CA VAL A 119 10.47 9.01 0.58
C VAL A 119 9.15 9.78 0.69
N ILE A 120 8.31 9.45 1.67
CA ILE A 120 7.10 10.19 2.02
C ILE A 120 7.22 10.66 3.47
N THR A 121 6.85 11.89 3.80
CA THR A 121 6.98 12.40 5.18
C THR A 121 6.10 11.65 6.19
N ASN A 122 4.93 11.18 5.75
CA ASN A 122 3.98 10.42 6.55
C ASN A 122 3.08 9.59 5.62
N ASP A 123 2.78 8.34 5.97
CA ASP A 123 1.93 7.47 5.15
C ASP A 123 0.49 8.00 4.95
N SER A 124 0.00 8.89 5.81
CA SER A 124 -1.26 9.63 5.62
C SER A 124 -1.29 10.54 4.39
N ARG A 125 -0.12 10.82 3.78
CA ARG A 125 -0.03 11.51 2.49
C ARG A 125 -0.53 10.63 1.34
N ILE A 126 -0.59 9.31 1.51
CA ILE A 126 -1.07 8.39 0.48
C ILE A 126 -2.60 8.45 0.45
N VAL A 127 -3.13 9.20 -0.50
CA VAL A 127 -4.58 9.40 -0.68
C VAL A 127 -5.20 8.40 -1.65
N HIS A 128 -4.38 7.68 -2.40
CA HIS A 128 -4.84 6.73 -3.40
C HIS A 128 -3.83 5.59 -3.62
N TRP A 129 -4.35 4.37 -3.69
CA TRP A 129 -3.63 3.16 -4.07
C TRP A 129 -4.27 2.56 -5.32
N ASN A 130 -3.49 2.40 -6.38
CA ASN A 130 -3.85 1.61 -7.55
C ASN A 130 -2.79 0.52 -7.76
N ILE A 131 -2.87 -0.50 -6.93
CA ILE A 131 -1.91 -1.60 -6.89
C ILE A 131 -2.65 -2.93 -6.99
N MET A 132 -2.10 -3.83 -7.81
CA MET A 132 -2.56 -5.20 -7.92
C MET A 132 -1.50 -6.20 -7.43
N LYS A 133 -1.93 -7.43 -7.13
CA LYS A 133 -1.03 -8.58 -7.00
C LYS A 133 -0.97 -9.32 -8.32
N ALA A 134 0.23 -9.70 -8.73
CA ALA A 134 0.47 -10.61 -9.84
C ALA A 134 1.45 -11.71 -9.42
N TYR A 135 1.44 -12.85 -10.09
CA TYR A 135 2.52 -13.82 -9.93
C TYR A 135 3.81 -13.26 -10.54
N GLU A 136 4.94 -13.68 -9.99
CA GLU A 136 6.23 -13.48 -10.63
C GLU A 136 6.29 -14.19 -11.99
N ASP A 137 7.10 -13.62 -12.89
CA ASP A 137 7.42 -14.18 -14.19
C ASP A 137 8.87 -13.84 -14.57
N SER A 138 9.34 -14.29 -15.74
CA SER A 138 10.72 -14.08 -16.18
C SER A 138 11.11 -12.62 -16.37
N ASN A 139 10.15 -11.73 -16.63
CA ASN A 139 10.39 -10.30 -16.81
C ASN A 139 10.20 -9.52 -15.49
N TYR A 140 9.34 -10.03 -14.61
CA TYR A 140 9.00 -9.43 -13.33
C TYR A 140 9.12 -10.45 -12.19
N PRO A 141 10.35 -10.69 -11.67
CA PRO A 141 10.56 -11.53 -10.50
C PRO A 141 9.81 -11.00 -9.26
N ALA A 142 9.67 -11.83 -8.21
CA ALA A 142 9.04 -11.42 -6.96
C ALA A 142 9.63 -10.11 -6.43
N GLY A 143 8.74 -9.23 -5.96
CA GLY A 143 9.10 -7.88 -5.53
C GLY A 143 7.95 -6.89 -5.58
N ILE A 144 8.30 -5.62 -5.43
CA ILE A 144 7.39 -4.49 -5.65
C ILE A 144 7.93 -3.63 -6.80
N TYR A 145 7.00 -3.13 -7.61
CA TYR A 145 7.26 -2.27 -8.76
C TYR A 145 6.24 -1.14 -8.68
N LEU A 146 6.67 -0.01 -8.12
CA LEU A 146 5.80 1.10 -7.75
C LEU A 146 6.25 2.38 -8.43
N THR A 147 5.28 3.24 -8.72
CA THR A 147 5.52 4.66 -9.00
C THR A 147 4.74 5.49 -7.99
N ILE A 148 5.46 6.36 -7.29
CA ILE A 148 4.88 7.37 -6.39
C ILE A 148 4.67 8.64 -7.22
N ILE A 149 3.47 9.21 -7.14
CA ILE A 149 3.06 10.35 -7.96
C ILE A 149 2.49 11.44 -7.06
N SER A 150 2.98 12.68 -7.17
CA SER A 150 2.30 13.83 -6.54
C SER A 150 0.85 13.88 -7.04
N ALA A 151 -0.12 13.75 -6.13
CA ALA A 151 -1.52 13.71 -6.49
C ALA A 151 -2.09 15.12 -6.65
N SER A 152 -2.83 15.34 -7.73
CA SER A 152 -3.65 16.53 -7.92
C SER A 152 -5.13 16.17 -7.83
N VAL A 153 -5.99 17.15 -7.54
CA VAL A 153 -7.44 16.95 -7.49
C VAL A 153 -7.99 16.35 -8.79
N SER A 154 -7.48 16.79 -9.95
CA SER A 154 -7.90 16.26 -11.25
C SER A 154 -7.47 14.82 -11.49
N MET A 155 -6.32 14.39 -10.96
CA MET A 155 -5.91 12.99 -11.03
C MET A 155 -6.82 12.13 -10.14
N VAL A 156 -7.06 12.55 -8.90
CA VAL A 156 -7.89 11.80 -7.96
C VAL A 156 -9.36 11.74 -8.42
N SER A 157 -9.87 12.78 -9.06
CA SER A 157 -11.24 12.80 -9.59
C SER A 157 -11.47 11.78 -10.72
N THR A 158 -10.44 11.38 -11.48
CA THR A 158 -10.59 10.28 -12.45
C THR A 158 -10.87 8.93 -11.80
N TYR A 159 -10.50 8.77 -10.52
CA TYR A 159 -10.79 7.58 -9.72
C TYR A 159 -12.09 7.70 -8.93
N GLN A 160 -12.92 8.72 -9.20
CA GLN A 160 -14.18 8.87 -8.50
C GLN A 160 -15.08 7.66 -8.77
N TRP A 161 -15.37 6.92 -7.70
CA TRP A 161 -16.12 5.69 -7.78
C TRP A 161 -17.53 5.93 -8.32
N THR A 162 -17.95 5.08 -9.25
CA THR A 162 -19.34 5.00 -9.69
C THR A 162 -19.85 3.55 -9.63
N PRO A 163 -21.14 3.32 -9.34
CA PRO A 163 -21.66 1.96 -9.29
C PRO A 163 -21.68 1.30 -10.67
N PHE A 164 -21.01 0.16 -10.79
CA PHE A 164 -21.00 -0.64 -12.03
C PHE A 164 -22.33 -1.34 -12.31
N THR A 165 -23.09 -1.71 -11.27
CA THR A 165 -24.36 -2.44 -11.43
C THR A 165 -25.56 -1.50 -11.50
N ARG A 166 -26.60 -1.91 -12.23
CA ARG A 166 -27.87 -1.17 -12.29
C ARG A 166 -28.49 -0.97 -10.91
N ILE A 167 -28.42 -1.99 -10.04
CA ILE A 167 -28.93 -1.92 -8.67
C ILE A 167 -28.15 -0.88 -7.87
N GLY A 168 -26.82 -0.88 -7.98
CA GLY A 168 -25.96 0.10 -7.33
C GLY A 168 -26.28 1.53 -7.76
N ARG A 169 -26.49 1.77 -9.07
CA ARG A 169 -26.86 3.09 -9.59
C ARG A 169 -28.19 3.57 -9.02
N LYS A 170 -29.24 2.75 -9.08
CA LYS A 170 -30.55 3.09 -8.49
C LYS A 170 -30.46 3.44 -7.00
N ARG A 171 -29.65 2.69 -6.24
CA ARG A 171 -29.48 2.96 -4.80
C ARG A 171 -28.76 4.29 -4.56
N LEU A 172 -27.73 4.59 -5.35
CA LEU A 172 -27.01 5.87 -5.24
C LEU A 172 -27.96 7.05 -5.53
N GLU A 173 -28.76 6.95 -6.59
CA GLU A 173 -29.76 7.98 -6.94
C GLU A 173 -30.78 8.20 -5.81
N GLN A 174 -31.25 7.13 -5.16
CA GLN A 174 -32.18 7.24 -4.03
C GLN A 174 -31.56 7.95 -2.83
N ILE A 175 -30.31 7.64 -2.50
CA ILE A 175 -29.57 8.29 -1.41
C ILE A 175 -29.38 9.78 -1.72
N GLN A 176 -29.01 10.13 -2.95
CA GLN A 176 -28.85 11.52 -3.39
C GLN A 176 -30.17 12.30 -3.22
N ARG A 177 -31.29 11.76 -3.72
CA ARG A 177 -32.60 12.40 -3.57
C ARG A 177 -33.01 12.59 -2.11
N LEU A 178 -32.68 11.66 -1.23
CA LEU A 178 -32.96 11.78 0.21
C LEU A 178 -32.10 12.87 0.85
N HIS A 179 -30.81 12.92 0.52
CA HIS A 179 -29.88 13.95 1.00
C HIS A 179 -30.35 15.36 0.60
N ASP A 180 -30.75 15.55 -0.65
CA ASP A 180 -31.25 16.83 -1.15
C ASP A 180 -32.52 17.27 -0.43
N ARG A 181 -33.46 16.35 -0.17
CA ARG A 181 -34.69 16.65 0.60
C ARG A 181 -34.38 17.09 2.03
N ILE A 182 -33.48 16.39 2.71
CA ILE A 182 -33.09 16.72 4.09
C ILE A 182 -32.43 18.10 4.15
N ASN A 183 -31.50 18.38 3.25
CA ASN A 183 -30.82 19.67 3.24
C ASN A 183 -31.75 20.82 2.88
N ASN A 184 -32.67 20.61 1.93
CA ASN A 184 -33.66 21.64 1.57
C ASN A 184 -34.68 21.89 2.68
N SER A 185 -35.01 20.88 3.49
CA SER A 185 -35.92 21.04 4.66
C SER A 185 -35.31 21.74 5.87
N ARG A 186 -33.97 21.84 5.95
CA ARG A 186 -33.25 22.53 7.03
C ARG A 186 -33.00 24.02 6.76
N ASN A 187 -33.31 24.48 5.55
CA ASN A 187 -33.14 25.86 5.13
C ASN A 187 -34.46 26.68 5.21
N PHE A 188 -35.46 26.17 5.93
CA PHE A 188 -36.73 26.86 6.24
C PHE A 188 -36.93 26.96 7.75
#